data_AF-A0A956V2F5-F1
#
_entry.id   AF-A0A956V2F5-F1
#
_cell.length_a   1.000
_cell.length_b   1.000
_cell.length_c   1.000
_cell.angle_alpha   90.00
_cell.angle_beta   90.00
_cell.angle_gamma   90.00
#
_symmetry.space_group_name_H-M   'P 1'
#
loop_
_entity.id
_entity.type
_entity.pdbx_description
1 polymer ?
#
loop_
_entity_poly.entity_id
_entity_poly.type
_entity_poly.pdbx_seq_one_letter_code
_entity_poly.pdbx_strand_id
1 'polypeptide(L)'
;FVGTKKQAQEIIREQAERSGQYYVNKRWLGGTLTNFVTIKNRLRLLKQLQGEQERGEWRYLPKQEAAKKELQLEKLERSLGGMRDMTQLPGAIFIIDPRREHLAVLEAQRLGIPTIAMVDSNSDPTPITYPLPANDDAIRSLRIITEGIANAAIAGRMERASVSDDAEDFNDVIAANDALAGIAEKEADSAGDE
;
A
#
# COMPACT_ATOMS: atom_id res chain seq x y z
N PHE A 1 1.73 -5.11 -2.90
CA PHE A 1 2.22 -6.14 -3.85
C PHE A 1 3.43 -6.85 -3.27
N VAL A 2 3.50 -8.18 -3.32
CA VAL A 2 4.59 -8.97 -2.73
C VAL A 2 5.06 -10.04 -3.71
N GLY A 3 6.38 -10.15 -3.90
CA GLY A 3 6.98 -11.22 -4.68
C GLY A 3 8.48 -11.05 -4.81
N THR A 4 9.23 -12.00 -4.24
CA THR A 4 10.70 -11.96 -4.21
C THR A 4 11.36 -12.78 -5.32
N LYS A 5 10.55 -13.50 -6.10
CA LYS A 5 10.98 -14.30 -7.25
C LYS A 5 11.63 -13.39 -8.30
N LYS A 6 12.77 -13.81 -8.87
CA LYS A 6 13.60 -12.97 -9.77
C LYS A 6 12.79 -12.38 -10.93
N GLN A 7 11.93 -13.20 -11.52
CA GLN A 7 11.04 -12.87 -12.63
C GLN A 7 9.97 -11.82 -12.26
N ALA A 8 9.59 -11.74 -10.98
CA ALA A 8 8.52 -10.89 -10.49
C ALA A 8 9.02 -9.54 -9.93
N GLN A 9 10.30 -9.42 -9.55
CA GLN A 9 10.77 -8.28 -8.76
C GLN A 9 10.61 -6.93 -9.45
N GLU A 10 10.87 -6.89 -10.75
CA GLU A 10 10.77 -5.68 -11.56
C GLU A 10 9.31 -5.34 -11.87
N ILE A 11 8.52 -6.35 -12.27
CA ILE A 11 7.10 -6.21 -12.58
C ILE A 11 6.32 -5.67 -11.38
N ILE A 12 6.54 -6.24 -10.20
CA ILE A 12 5.87 -5.81 -8.96
C ILE A 12 6.22 -4.35 -8.64
N ARG A 13 7.49 -3.99 -8.76
CA ARG A 13 7.94 -2.62 -8.48
C ARG A 13 7.26 -1.64 -9.43
N GLU A 14 7.38 -1.88 -10.73
CA GLU A 14 6.84 -1.03 -11.79
C GLU A 14 5.32 -0.82 -11.62
N GLN A 15 4.56 -1.91 -11.46
CA GLN A 15 3.10 -1.82 -11.38
C GLN A 15 2.59 -1.29 -10.03
N ALA A 16 3.30 -1.54 -8.94
CA ALA A 16 2.96 -0.97 -7.65
C ALA A 16 3.24 0.53 -7.60
N GLU A 17 4.39 0.98 -8.11
CA GLU A 17 4.72 2.41 -8.23
C GLU A 17 3.70 3.12 -9.13
N ARG A 18 3.36 2.53 -10.29
CA ARG A 18 2.32 3.06 -11.20
C ARG A 18 0.95 3.18 -10.53
N SER A 19 0.56 2.19 -9.73
CA SER A 19 -0.72 2.24 -8.99
C SER A 19 -0.65 3.04 -7.69
N GLY A 20 0.52 3.59 -7.32
CA GLY A 20 0.73 4.30 -6.06
C GLY A 20 0.49 3.40 -4.83
N GLN A 21 0.77 2.10 -4.96
CA GLN A 21 0.64 1.11 -3.90
C GLN A 21 2.01 0.65 -3.40
N TYR A 22 2.07 0.15 -2.17
CA TYR A 22 3.32 -0.34 -1.58
C TYR A 22 3.71 -1.71 -2.13
N TYR A 23 5.02 -1.98 -2.15
CA TYR A 23 5.55 -3.24 -2.64
C TYR A 23 6.71 -3.82 -1.82
N VAL A 24 6.88 -5.14 -1.94
CA VAL A 24 8.05 -5.88 -1.45
C VAL A 24 8.54 -6.80 -2.55
N ASN A 25 9.70 -6.49 -3.13
CA ASN A 25 10.23 -7.21 -4.29
C ASN A 25 11.57 -7.94 -4.05
N LYS A 26 12.22 -7.76 -2.89
CA LYS A 26 13.52 -8.40 -2.59
C LYS A 26 13.43 -9.48 -1.54
N ARG A 27 12.92 -9.15 -0.35
CA ARG A 27 12.79 -10.09 0.76
C ARG A 27 11.68 -9.65 1.70
N TRP A 28 10.75 -10.56 1.98
CA TRP A 28 9.81 -10.41 3.09
C TRP A 28 10.54 -10.61 4.43
N LEU A 29 10.41 -9.65 5.34
CA LEU A 29 10.92 -9.79 6.70
C LEU A 29 9.83 -10.42 7.57
N GLY A 30 10.14 -11.48 8.31
CA GLY A 30 9.19 -12.03 9.27
C GLY A 30 8.79 -10.96 10.30
N GLY A 31 7.49 -10.84 10.56
CA GLY A 31 6.93 -9.81 11.41
C GLY A 31 6.63 -8.48 10.69
N THR A 32 6.63 -8.46 9.34
CA THR A 32 6.33 -7.24 8.57
C THR A 32 4.94 -6.70 8.91
N LEU A 33 3.94 -7.57 9.03
CA LEU A 33 2.57 -7.19 9.38
C LEU A 33 2.30 -7.40 10.86
N THR A 34 2.71 -8.54 11.42
CA THR A 34 2.37 -8.90 12.82
C THR A 34 3.13 -8.08 13.86
N ASN A 35 4.31 -7.55 13.52
CA ASN A 35 5.08 -6.64 14.37
C ASN A 35 5.26 -5.26 13.69
N PHE A 36 4.14 -4.68 13.26
CA PHE A 36 4.14 -3.42 12.51
C PHE A 36 4.77 -2.25 13.27
N VAL A 37 4.69 -2.22 14.61
CA VAL A 37 5.32 -1.18 15.43
C VAL A 37 6.84 -1.15 15.22
N THR A 38 7.48 -2.31 15.23
CA THR A 38 8.93 -2.42 14.99
C THR A 38 9.29 -2.03 13.55
N ILE A 39 8.47 -2.45 12.59
CA ILE A 39 8.67 -2.12 11.17
C ILE A 39 8.53 -0.62 10.94
N LYS A 40 7.54 0.02 11.55
CA LYS A 40 7.35 1.47 11.50
C LYS A 40 8.56 2.24 12.04
N ASN A 41 9.16 1.75 13.13
CA ASN A 41 10.41 2.34 13.64
C ASN A 41 11.57 2.17 12.65
N ARG A 42 11.68 1.01 11.98
CA ARG A 42 12.69 0.82 10.92
C ARG A 42 12.43 1.69 9.68
N LEU A 43 11.17 1.93 9.31
CA LEU A 43 10.81 2.84 8.23
C LEU A 43 11.16 4.30 8.56
N ARG A 44 10.95 4.73 9.82
CA ARG A 44 11.41 6.04 10.30
C ARG A 44 12.93 6.18 10.21
N LEU A 45 13.66 5.15 10.65
CA LEU A 45 15.12 5.12 10.55
C LEU A 45 15.59 5.17 9.10
N LEU A 46 14.92 4.47 8.19
CA LEU A 46 15.19 4.54 6.75
C LEU A 46 15.04 5.98 6.23
N LYS A 47 13.91 6.65 6.53
CA LYS A 47 13.68 8.05 6.15
C LYS A 47 14.71 9.00 6.72
N GLN A 48 15.12 8.78 7.98
CA GLN A 48 16.17 9.58 8.60
C GLN A 48 17.50 9.44 7.86
N LEU A 49 17.95 8.20 7.61
CA LEU A 49 19.22 7.95 6.91
C LEU A 49 19.22 8.51 5.48
N GLN A 50 18.11 8.40 4.75
CA GLN A 50 17.95 9.04 3.44
C GLN A 50 18.09 10.56 3.54
N GLY A 51 17.41 11.19 4.50
CA GLY A 51 17.51 12.63 4.69
C GLY A 51 18.91 13.10 5.10
N GLU A 52 19.62 12.35 5.94
CA GLU A 52 21.03 12.65 6.30
C GLU A 52 21.95 12.54 5.08
N GLN A 53 21.73 11.54 4.22
CA GLN A 53 22.49 11.35 2.99
C GLN A 53 22.23 12.47 1.98
N GLU A 54 20.96 12.86 1.78
CA GLU A 54 20.56 13.95 0.88
C GLU A 54 21.14 15.30 1.32
N ARG A 55 21.19 15.57 2.63
CA ARG A 55 21.83 16.77 3.20
C ARG A 55 23.37 16.71 3.18
N GLY A 56 23.96 15.57 2.83
CA GLY A 56 25.41 15.39 2.75
C GLY A 56 26.12 15.32 4.10
N GLU A 57 25.41 15.05 5.19
CA GLU A 57 25.97 15.04 6.55
C GLU A 57 27.09 14.01 6.73
N TRP A 58 27.05 12.91 5.95
CA TRP A 58 28.04 11.83 6.03
C TRP A 58 29.43 12.23 5.53
N ARG A 59 29.55 13.34 4.80
CA ARG A 59 30.84 13.87 4.34
C ARG A 59 31.71 14.38 5.50
N TYR A 60 31.08 14.76 6.61
CA TYR A 60 31.77 15.25 7.80
C TYR A 60 32.13 14.11 8.78
N LEU A 61 31.66 12.89 8.51
CA LEU A 61 31.94 11.73 9.34
C LEU A 61 33.24 11.03 8.92
N PRO A 62 33.91 10.31 9.85
CA PRO A 62 34.99 9.41 9.50
C PRO A 62 34.55 8.38 8.44
N LYS A 63 35.43 8.06 7.49
CA LYS A 63 35.13 7.13 6.37
C LYS A 63 34.53 5.79 6.85
N GLN A 64 34.99 5.27 7.98
CA GLN A 64 34.47 4.01 8.54
C GLN A 64 33.02 4.14 9.03
N GLU A 65 32.63 5.27 9.60
CA GLU A 65 31.27 5.52 10.07
C GLU A 65 30.32 5.82 8.91
N ALA A 66 30.78 6.62 7.94
CA ALA A 66 30.06 6.87 6.71
C ALA A 66 29.74 5.55 5.97
N ALA A 67 30.72 4.66 5.81
CA ALA A 67 30.52 3.35 5.19
C ALA A 67 29.53 2.45 5.97
N LYS A 68 29.53 2.52 7.32
CA LYS A 68 28.55 1.79 8.14
C LYS A 68 27.13 2.30 7.91
N LYS A 69 26.94 3.63 7.87
CA LYS A 69 25.63 4.24 7.59
C LYS A 69 25.15 3.91 6.17
N GLU A 70 26.04 3.94 5.19
CA GLU A 70 25.73 3.60 3.80
C GLU A 70 25.29 2.13 3.67
N LEU A 71 26.04 1.20 4.26
CA LEU A 71 25.66 -0.22 4.28
C LEU A 71 24.34 -0.47 5.01
N GLN A 72 24.08 0.28 6.09
CA GLN A 72 22.83 0.19 6.83
C GLN A 72 21.65 0.71 5.98
N LEU A 73 21.84 1.83 5.28
CA LEU A 73 20.84 2.39 4.37
C LEU A 73 20.53 1.39 3.25
N GLU A 74 21.55 0.86 2.57
CA GLU A 74 21.39 -0.11 1.48
C GLU A 74 20.59 -1.34 1.94
N LYS A 75 20.90 -1.88 3.12
CA LYS A 75 20.17 -3.02 3.70
C LYS A 75 18.71 -2.69 3.97
N LEU A 76 18.43 -1.50 4.50
CA LEU A 76 17.06 -1.06 4.79
C LEU A 76 16.28 -0.77 3.50
N GLU A 77 16.87 -0.08 2.54
CA GLU A 77 16.24 0.19 1.24
C GLU A 77 15.90 -1.10 0.49
N ARG A 78 16.82 -2.06 0.50
CA ARG A 78 16.61 -3.35 -0.16
C ARG A 78 15.38 -4.08 0.38
N SER A 79 15.10 -4.00 1.68
CA SER A 79 13.98 -4.73 2.30
C SER A 79 12.71 -3.92 2.48
N LEU A 80 12.82 -2.62 2.76
CA LEU A 80 11.72 -1.76 3.18
C LEU A 80 11.44 -0.60 2.23
N GLY A 81 12.24 -0.41 1.17
CA GLY A 81 12.11 0.74 0.26
C GLY A 81 10.72 0.88 -0.35
N GLY A 82 10.11 -0.22 -0.79
CA GLY A 82 8.76 -0.20 -1.36
C GLY A 82 7.61 0.01 -0.34
N MET A 83 7.91 0.05 0.96
CA MET A 83 6.96 0.35 2.04
C MET A 83 7.31 1.65 2.77
N ARG A 84 8.23 2.46 2.23
CA ARG A 84 8.76 3.66 2.90
C ARG A 84 7.67 4.57 3.45
N ASP A 85 6.63 4.80 2.68
CA ASP A 85 5.56 5.74 2.99
C ASP A 85 4.32 5.09 3.62
N MET A 86 4.44 3.83 4.04
CA MET A 86 3.35 3.06 4.64
C MET A 86 3.13 3.45 6.11
N THR A 87 1.95 3.98 6.42
CA THR A 87 1.59 4.47 7.77
C THR A 87 0.67 3.53 8.53
N GLN A 88 -0.12 2.73 7.80
CA GLN A 88 -1.14 1.81 8.29
C GLN A 88 -0.96 0.42 7.66
N LEU A 89 -1.63 -0.58 8.24
CA LEU A 89 -1.69 -1.93 7.67
C LEU A 89 -2.46 -1.92 6.34
N PRO A 90 -2.13 -2.83 5.41
CA PRO A 90 -2.79 -2.86 4.12
C PRO A 90 -4.18 -3.51 4.24
N GLY A 91 -5.16 -3.00 3.48
CA GLY A 91 -6.50 -3.59 3.42
C GLY A 91 -6.57 -4.92 2.67
N ALA A 92 -5.63 -5.18 1.77
CA ALA A 92 -5.46 -6.45 1.07
C ALA A 92 -4.01 -6.61 0.62
N ILE A 93 -3.58 -7.85 0.39
CA ILE A 93 -2.22 -8.15 -0.07
C ILE A 93 -2.29 -9.03 -1.31
N PHE A 94 -1.65 -8.55 -2.38
CA PHE A 94 -1.40 -9.35 -3.59
C PHE A 94 -0.03 -10.02 -3.50
N ILE A 95 0.02 -11.35 -3.65
CA ILE A 95 1.21 -12.20 -3.47
C ILE A 95 1.47 -13.01 -4.75
N ILE A 96 2.72 -13.04 -5.19
CA ILE A 96 3.19 -13.93 -6.25
C ILE A 96 4.01 -15.06 -5.61
N ASP A 97 3.70 -16.31 -5.97
CA ASP A 97 4.35 -17.52 -5.42
C ASP A 97 4.15 -17.63 -3.89
N PRO A 98 2.96 -18.06 -3.42
CA PRO A 98 2.64 -18.16 -2.00
C PRO A 98 3.50 -19.23 -1.28
N ARG A 99 4.04 -20.21 -2.01
CA ARG A 99 4.98 -21.19 -1.44
C ARG A 99 6.28 -20.51 -1.03
N ARG A 100 6.82 -19.64 -1.87
CA ARG A 100 8.01 -18.84 -1.55
C ARG A 100 7.71 -17.76 -0.50
N GLU A 101 6.56 -17.11 -0.59
CA GLU A 101 6.13 -16.03 0.31
C GLU A 101 5.22 -16.51 1.46
N HIS A 102 5.40 -17.75 1.92
CA HIS A 102 4.55 -18.37 2.96
C HIS A 102 4.46 -17.54 4.25
N LEU A 103 5.53 -16.83 4.64
CA LEU A 103 5.51 -15.93 5.80
C LEU A 103 4.51 -14.78 5.62
N ALA A 104 4.42 -14.20 4.43
CA ALA A 104 3.49 -13.12 4.14
C ALA A 104 2.04 -13.63 4.21
N VAL A 105 1.78 -14.83 3.66
CA VAL A 105 0.47 -15.50 3.72
C VAL A 105 0.06 -15.76 5.18
N LEU A 106 0.95 -16.36 5.98
CA LEU A 106 0.68 -16.68 7.39
C LEU A 106 0.43 -15.43 8.24
N GLU A 107 1.23 -14.38 8.03
CA GLU A 107 1.05 -13.11 8.75
C GLU A 107 -0.26 -12.42 8.38
N ALA A 108 -0.61 -12.41 7.09
CA ALA A 108 -1.87 -11.85 6.60
C ALA A 108 -3.07 -12.61 7.18
N GLN A 109 -3.03 -13.95 7.15
CA GLN A 109 -4.07 -14.80 7.71
C GLN A 109 -4.27 -14.55 9.21
N ARG A 110 -3.18 -14.42 9.98
CA ARG A 110 -3.25 -14.14 11.43
C ARG A 110 -3.93 -12.81 11.76
N LEU A 111 -3.81 -11.83 10.87
CA LEU A 111 -4.41 -10.50 11.05
C LEU A 111 -5.77 -10.36 10.36
N GLY A 112 -6.25 -11.40 9.69
CA GLY A 112 -7.49 -11.35 8.92
C GLY A 112 -7.42 -10.44 7.68
N ILE A 113 -6.21 -10.18 7.17
CA ILE A 113 -6.02 -9.38 5.96
C ILE A 113 -6.28 -10.28 4.74
N PRO A 114 -7.20 -9.93 3.83
CA PRO A 114 -7.50 -10.74 2.67
C PRO A 114 -6.29 -10.83 1.73
N THR A 115 -6.00 -12.06 1.30
CA THR A 115 -4.88 -12.38 0.42
C THR A 115 -5.38 -12.74 -0.97
N ILE A 116 -4.82 -12.08 -1.98
CA ILE A 116 -5.00 -12.41 -3.39
C ILE A 116 -3.66 -12.99 -3.84
N ALA A 117 -3.61 -14.22 -4.35
CA ALA A 117 -2.33 -14.81 -4.71
C ALA A 117 -2.36 -15.56 -6.04
N MET A 118 -1.28 -15.43 -6.81
CA MET A 118 -1.05 -16.28 -7.98
C MET A 118 -0.61 -17.67 -7.52
N VAL A 119 -1.43 -18.68 -7.78
CA VAL A 119 -1.20 -20.07 -7.37
C VAL A 119 -0.86 -20.89 -8.60
N ASP A 120 0.32 -21.51 -8.58
CA ASP A 120 0.73 -22.52 -9.56
C ASP A 120 0.49 -23.94 -9.01
N SER A 121 0.67 -24.96 -9.86
CA SER A 121 0.50 -26.39 -9.58
C SER A 121 1.19 -26.90 -8.29
N ASN A 122 2.23 -26.22 -7.82
CA ASN A 122 3.04 -26.60 -6.67
C ASN A 122 2.67 -25.90 -5.35
N SER A 123 1.62 -25.08 -5.36
CA SER A 123 1.22 -24.21 -4.26
C SER A 123 -0.16 -24.60 -3.73
N ASP A 124 -0.31 -24.65 -2.41
CA ASP A 124 -1.61 -24.92 -1.77
C ASP A 124 -2.46 -23.63 -1.76
N PRO A 125 -3.66 -23.63 -2.39
CA PRO A 125 -4.56 -22.47 -2.40
C PRO A 125 -5.37 -22.31 -1.11
N THR A 126 -5.42 -23.32 -0.23
CA THR A 126 -6.27 -23.34 0.97
C THR A 126 -6.10 -22.13 1.90
N PRO A 127 -4.88 -21.63 2.20
CA PRO A 127 -4.70 -20.48 3.10
C PRO A 127 -4.96 -19.12 2.42
N ILE A 128 -5.32 -19.09 1.14
CA ILE A 128 -5.47 -17.86 0.35
C ILE A 128 -6.95 -17.50 0.22
N THR A 129 -7.28 -16.23 0.46
CA THR A 129 -8.69 -15.75 0.36
C THR A 129 -9.19 -15.76 -1.08
N TYR A 130 -8.37 -15.29 -2.02
CA TYR A 130 -8.68 -15.21 -3.44
C TYR A 130 -7.54 -15.81 -4.27
N PRO A 131 -7.52 -17.14 -4.46
CA PRO A 131 -6.51 -17.80 -5.28
C PRO A 131 -6.76 -17.54 -6.76
N LEU A 132 -5.72 -17.09 -7.47
CA LEU A 132 -5.71 -16.88 -8.92
C LEU A 132 -4.86 -17.99 -9.56
N PRO A 133 -5.48 -19.00 -10.21
CA PRO A 133 -4.73 -20.06 -10.86
C PRO A 133 -3.96 -19.48 -12.06
N ALA A 134 -2.63 -19.44 -11.97
CA ALA A 134 -1.79 -18.85 -12.99
C ALA A 134 -0.35 -19.37 -12.92
N ASN A 135 0.30 -19.43 -14.08
CA ASN A 135 1.73 -19.74 -14.15
C ASN A 135 2.54 -18.55 -13.60
N ASP A 136 3.30 -18.80 -12.54
CA ASP A 136 4.11 -17.80 -11.82
C ASP A 136 5.59 -17.78 -12.28
N ASP A 137 6.00 -18.68 -13.18
CA ASP A 137 7.35 -18.72 -13.77
C ASP A 137 7.45 -17.84 -15.03
N ALA A 138 6.35 -17.71 -15.78
CA ALA A 138 6.32 -16.97 -17.02
C ALA A 138 6.19 -15.46 -16.78
N ILE A 139 7.22 -14.70 -17.19
CA ILE A 139 7.25 -13.22 -17.12
C ILE A 139 6.00 -12.58 -17.74
N ARG A 140 5.53 -13.11 -18.88
CA ARG A 140 4.32 -12.61 -19.55
C ARG A 140 3.06 -12.80 -18.70
N SER A 141 2.92 -13.96 -18.08
CA SER A 141 1.79 -14.27 -17.18
C SER A 141 1.80 -13.34 -15.96
N LEU A 142 2.95 -13.24 -15.29
CA LEU A 142 3.16 -12.32 -14.16
C LEU A 142 2.78 -10.88 -14.53
N ARG A 143 3.22 -10.39 -15.70
CA ARG A 143 2.94 -9.03 -16.15
C ARG A 143 1.44 -8.79 -16.36
N ILE A 144 0.76 -9.67 -17.11
CA ILE A 144 -0.67 -9.53 -17.41
C ILE A 144 -1.49 -9.51 -16.12
N ILE A 145 -1.25 -10.45 -15.21
CA ILE A 145 -2.01 -10.55 -13.97
C ILE A 145 -1.70 -9.37 -13.04
N THR A 146 -0.43 -9.02 -12.86
CA THR A 146 -0.04 -7.91 -11.98
C THR A 146 -0.56 -6.58 -12.49
N GLU A 147 -0.55 -6.37 -13.82
CA GLU A 147 -1.14 -5.19 -14.46
C GLU A 147 -2.65 -5.14 -14.26
N GLY A 148 -3.37 -6.26 -14.42
CA GLY A 148 -4.80 -6.32 -14.14
C GLY A 148 -5.13 -5.92 -12.69
N ILE A 149 -4.37 -6.43 -11.72
CA ILE A 149 -4.53 -6.08 -10.30
C ILE A 149 -4.19 -4.60 -10.03
N ALA A 150 -3.14 -4.07 -10.66
CA ALA A 150 -2.78 -2.66 -10.54
C ALA A 150 -3.86 -1.74 -11.12
N ASN A 151 -4.40 -2.07 -12.29
CA ASN A 151 -5.50 -1.34 -12.92
C ASN A 151 -6.76 -1.38 -12.04
N ALA A 152 -7.09 -2.53 -11.45
CA ALA A 152 -8.21 -2.64 -10.51
C ALA A 152 -7.99 -1.77 -9.25
N ALA A 153 -6.77 -1.71 -8.72
CA ALA A 153 -6.45 -0.85 -7.59
C ALA A 153 -6.55 0.66 -7.93
N ILE A 154 -6.20 1.04 -9.15
CA ILE A 154 -6.36 2.41 -9.66
C ILE A 154 -7.84 2.74 -9.83
N ALA A 155 -8.61 1.88 -10.50
CA ALA A 155 -10.05 2.06 -10.70
C ALA A 155 -10.79 2.21 -9.37
N GLY A 156 -10.54 1.31 -8.40
CA GLY A 156 -11.16 1.41 -7.07
C GLY A 156 -10.69 2.63 -6.25
N ARG A 157 -9.54 3.23 -6.57
CA ARG A 157 -9.16 4.54 -6.00
C ARG A 157 -9.96 5.67 -6.65
N MET A 158 -10.10 5.65 -7.98
CA MET A 158 -10.86 6.65 -8.73
C MET A 158 -12.34 6.65 -8.34
N GLU A 159 -12.97 5.48 -8.22
CA GLU A 159 -14.35 5.36 -7.75
C GLU A 159 -14.56 5.92 -6.34
N ARG A 160 -13.61 5.67 -5.43
CA ARG A 160 -13.67 6.28 -4.09
C ARG A 160 -13.55 7.80 -4.13
N ALA A 161 -12.73 8.34 -5.04
CA ALA A 161 -12.55 9.78 -5.20
C ALA A 161 -13.81 10.44 -5.80
N SER A 162 -14.43 9.82 -6.80
CA SER A 162 -15.69 10.34 -7.38
C SER A 162 -16.83 10.32 -6.35
N VAL A 163 -16.92 9.26 -5.53
CA VAL A 163 -17.92 9.20 -4.46
C VAL A 163 -17.65 10.23 -3.36
N SER A 164 -16.40 10.58 -3.07
CA SER A 164 -16.11 11.66 -2.12
C SER A 164 -16.43 13.04 -2.68
N ASP A 165 -16.20 13.28 -3.96
CA ASP A 165 -16.58 14.53 -4.63
C ASP A 165 -18.11 14.67 -4.68
N ASP A 166 -18.83 13.57 -5.00
CA ASP A 166 -20.30 13.54 -4.94
C ASP A 166 -20.81 13.73 -3.50
N ALA A 167 -20.12 13.21 -2.48
CA ALA A 167 -20.53 13.37 -1.08
C ALA A 167 -20.31 14.78 -0.54
N GLU A 168 -19.30 15.50 -1.03
CA GLU A 168 -19.14 16.93 -0.76
C GLU A 168 -20.24 17.74 -1.46
N ASP A 169 -20.58 17.44 -2.71
CA ASP A 169 -21.72 18.05 -3.42
C ASP A 169 -23.07 17.75 -2.75
N PHE A 170 -23.29 16.53 -2.24
CA PHE A 170 -24.51 16.19 -1.50
C PHE A 170 -24.60 16.91 -0.14
N ASN A 171 -23.48 17.09 0.58
CA ASN A 171 -23.46 17.86 1.82
C ASN A 171 -23.70 19.35 1.57
N ASP A 172 -23.17 19.91 0.49
CA ASP A 172 -23.40 21.30 0.10
C ASP A 172 -24.86 21.53 -0.34
N VAL A 173 -25.48 20.56 -1.05
CA VAL A 173 -26.91 20.61 -1.40
C VAL A 173 -27.81 20.48 -0.17
N ILE A 174 -27.48 19.60 0.78
CA ILE A 174 -28.23 19.47 2.05
C ILE A 174 -28.08 20.74 2.89
N ALA A 175 -26.87 21.28 3.03
CA ALA A 175 -26.62 22.52 3.75
C ALA A 175 -27.31 23.73 3.11
N ALA A 176 -27.35 23.81 1.77
CA ALA A 176 -28.08 24.84 1.06
C ALA A 176 -29.60 24.70 1.24
N ASN A 177 -30.14 23.48 1.26
CA ASN A 177 -31.56 23.23 1.46
C ASN A 177 -32.02 23.50 2.91
N ASP A 178 -31.21 23.13 3.91
CA ASP A 178 -31.46 23.44 5.32
C ASP A 178 -31.37 24.96 5.58
N ALA A 179 -30.44 25.66 4.94
CA ALA A 179 -30.36 27.11 5.00
C ALA A 179 -31.59 27.80 4.37
N LEU A 180 -32.10 27.27 3.26
CA LEU A 180 -33.32 27.78 2.61
C LEU A 180 -34.57 27.54 3.48
N ALA A 181 -34.67 26.36 4.12
CA ALA A 181 -35.76 26.05 5.03
C ALA A 181 -35.77 26.96 6.27
N GLY A 182 -34.61 27.27 6.84
CA GLY A 182 -34.48 28.20 7.97
C GLY A 182 -34.78 29.67 7.63
N ILE A 183 -34.68 30.06 6.35
CA ILE A 183 -35.10 31.39 5.88
C ILE A 183 -36.63 31.43 5.71
N ALA A 184 -37.24 30.37 5.17
CA ALA A 184 -38.69 30.27 5.01
C ALA A 184 -39.44 30.24 6.35
N GLU A 185 -38.90 29.59 7.38
CA GLU A 185 -39.51 29.60 8.73
C GLU A 185 -39.44 31.00 9.38
N LYS A 186 -38.38 31.78 9.14
CA LYS A 186 -38.26 33.15 9.65
C LYS A 186 -39.16 34.16 8.93
N GLU A 187 -39.47 33.94 7.66
CA GLU A 187 -40.44 34.77 6.93
C GLU A 187 -41.89 34.43 7.34
N ALA A 188 -42.19 33.19 7.74
CA ALA A 188 -43.51 32.80 8.23
C ALA A 188 -43.82 33.39 9.63
N ASP A 189 -42.84 33.46 10.53
CA ASP A 189 -43.02 34.05 11.88
C ASP A 189 -43.11 35.59 11.88
N SER A 190 -42.65 36.27 10.82
CA SER A 190 -42.75 37.74 10.71
C SER A 190 -44.02 38.23 9.99
N ALA A 191 -44.82 37.33 9.41
CA ALA A 191 -46.10 37.63 8.76
C ALA A 191 -47.33 37.39 9.67
N GLY A 192 -47.10 37.01 10.94
CA GLY A 192 -48.16 36.68 11.91
C GLY A 192 -48.52 37.78 12.92
N ASP A 193 -47.80 38.90 12.94
CA ASP A 193 -48.07 40.05 13.82
C ASP A 193 -48.45 41.30 12.98
N GLU A 194 -49.61 41.26 12.32
CA GLU A 194 -50.41 42.45 11.94
C GLU A 194 -51.90 42.20 12.15
#